data_AF-A0A821XYL3-F1
#
_entry.id   AF-A0A821XYL3-F1
#
_cell.length_a   1.000
_cell.length_b   1.000
_cell.length_c   1.000
_cell.angle_alpha   90.00
_cell.angle_beta   90.00
_cell.angle_gamma   90.00
#
_symmetry.space_group_name_H-M   'P 1'
#
loop_
_entity.id
_entity.type
_entity.pdbx_description
1 polymer ?
#
loop_
_entity_poly.entity_id
_entity_poly.type
_entity_poly.pdbx_seq_one_letter_code
_entity_poly.pdbx_strand_id
1 'polypeptide(L)' 'MITGDETIDQGSIVIDGIDISGNMRVAQRRMGYCPQFDALIDLLTGEETLYMFARLRGVQEHQIPQIVAA' A
#
# COMPACT_ATOMS: atom_id res chain seq x y z
N MET A 1 3.92 -13.73 -2.62
CA MET A 1 2.71 -14.53 -2.32
C MET A 1 1.60 -13.67 -1.76
N ILE A 2 1.71 -13.17 -0.52
CA ILE A 2 0.62 -12.40 0.14
C ILE A 2 0.51 -10.96 -0.41
N THR A 3 1.65 -10.27 -0.55
CA THR A 3 1.73 -8.89 -1.09
C THR A 3 1.55 -8.83 -2.61
N GLY A 4 1.66 -9.97 -3.29
CA GLY A 4 1.62 -10.10 -4.74
C GLY A 4 2.98 -10.13 -5.44
N ASP A 5 4.09 -10.03 -4.71
CA ASP A 5 5.45 -10.01 -5.31
C ASP A 5 5.91 -11.37 -5.85
N GLU A 6 5.30 -12.46 -5.38
CA GLU A 6 5.56 -13.83 -5.83
C GLU A 6 4.23 -14.55 -6.05
N THR A 7 4.19 -15.50 -6.99
CA THR A 7 3.02 -16.32 -7.27
C THR A 7 2.69 -17.26 -6.11
N ILE A 8 1.40 -17.53 -5.92
CA ILE A 8 0.94 -18.48 -4.89
C ILE A 8 1.11 -19.89 -5.45
N ASP A 9 1.87 -20.72 -4.75
CA ASP A 9 2.12 -22.10 -5.18
C ASP A 9 1.00 -23.04 -4.72
N GLN A 10 0.62 -22.97 -3.44
CA GLN A 10 -0.40 -23.82 -2.82
C GLN A 10 -1.11 -23.09 -1.67
N GLY A 11 -2.30 -23.60 -1.32
CA GLY A 11 -3.13 -23.06 -0.24
C GLY A 11 -4.03 -21.90 -0.68
N SER A 12 -4.73 -21.31 0.29
CA SER A 12 -5.59 -20.15 0.08
C SER A 12 -5.29 -19.07 1.12
N ILE A 13 -5.42 -17.81 0.70
CA ILE A 13 -5.18 -16.64 1.56
C ILE A 13 -6.38 -15.72 1.43
N VAL A 14 -6.91 -15.32 2.59
CA VAL A 14 -8.07 -14.42 2.68
C VAL A 14 -7.66 -13.17 3.45
N ILE A 15 -7.82 -11.99 2.84
CA ILE A 15 -7.51 -10.69 3.43
C ILE A 15 -8.80 -9.86 3.48
N ASP A 16 -9.21 -9.41 4.66
CA ASP A 16 -10.44 -8.62 4.83
C ASP A 16 -11.68 -9.31 4.19
N GLY A 17 -11.77 -10.64 4.33
CA GLY A 17 -12.82 -11.47 3.72
C GLY A 17 -12.67 -11.71 2.22
N ILE A 18 -11.62 -11.20 1.57
CA ILE A 18 -11.36 -11.36 0.14
C ILE A 18 -10.36 -12.50 -0.08
N ASP A 19 -10.77 -13.55 -0.80
CA ASP A 19 -9.84 -14.56 -1.32
C ASP A 19 -8.96 -13.91 -2.40
N ILE A 20 -7.65 -13.89 -2.17
CA ILE A 20 -6.70 -13.23 -3.07
C ILE A 20 -6.54 -13.98 -4.39
N SER A 21 -6.97 -15.25 -4.45
CA SER A 21 -6.97 -16.09 -5.65
C SER A 21 -7.88 -15.48 -6.71
N GLY A 22 -7.28 -14.76 -7.66
CA GLY A 22 -8.00 -14.00 -8.70
C GLY A 22 -8.43 -12.58 -8.30
N ASN A 23 -8.31 -12.18 -7.01
CA ASN A 23 -8.70 -10.83 -6.54
C ASN A 23 -7.54 -10.02 -5.94
N MET A 24 -6.29 -10.35 -6.30
CA MET A 24 -5.08 -9.71 -5.76
C MET A 24 -5.15 -8.18 -5.71
N ARG A 25 -5.62 -7.53 -6.79
CA ARG A 25 -5.72 -6.06 -6.85
C ARG A 25 -6.69 -5.46 -5.83
N VAL A 26 -7.79 -6.18 -5.53
CA VAL A 26 -8.78 -5.72 -4.54
C VAL A 26 -8.21 -5.87 -3.14
N ALA A 27 -7.53 -6.99 -2.87
CA ALA A 27 -6.83 -7.23 -1.62
C ALA A 27 -5.72 -6.19 -1.37
N GLN A 28 -4.88 -5.89 -2.36
CA GLN A 28 -3.82 -4.87 -2.28
C GLN A 28 -4.34 -3.46 -1.95
N ARG A 29 -5.57 -3.11 -2.35
CA ARG A 29 -6.17 -1.83 -1.95
C ARG A 29 -6.55 -1.79 -0.48
N ARG A 30 -6.82 -2.95 0.13
CA ARG A 30 -7.19 -3.09 1.55
C ARG A 30 -6.00 -3.23 2.50
N MET A 31 -4.80 -3.45 1.98
CA MET A 31 -3.58 -3.60 2.78
C MET A 31 -2.50 -2.58 2.41
N GLY A 32 -1.55 -2.41 3.31
CA GLY A 32 -0.27 -1.73 3.07
C GLY A 32 0.88 -2.67 3.42
N TYR A 33 2.02 -2.48 2.77
CA TYR A 33 3.24 -3.25 3.01
C TYR A 33 4.41 -2.29 3.23
N CYS A 34 5.23 -2.57 4.25
CA CYS A 34 6.47 -1.85 4.53
C CYS A 34 7.62 -2.86 4.40
N PRO A 35 8.52 -2.69 3.42
CA PRO A 35 9.64 -3.61 3.23
C PRO A 35 10.67 -3.49 4.36
N GLN A 36 11.49 -4.53 4.52
CA GLN A 36 12.56 -4.56 5.52
C GLN A 36 13.67 -3.54 5.24
N PHE A 37 13.94 -3.28 3.96
CA PHE A 37 14.96 -2.35 3.47
C PHE A 37 14.33 -1.42 2.43
N ASP A 38 14.97 -0.27 2.20
CA ASP A 38 14.65 0.67 1.11
C ASP A 38 13.18 1.16 1.09
N ALA A 39 12.54 1.26 2.25
CA ALA A 39 11.18 1.78 2.38
C ALA A 39 11.07 3.29 2.12
N LEU A 40 12.19 4.02 2.19
CA LEU A 40 12.25 5.47 2.08
C LEU A 40 12.83 5.90 0.72
N ILE A 41 12.40 7.06 0.25
CA ILE A 41 12.94 7.70 -0.95
C ILE A 41 13.95 8.75 -0.49
N ASP A 42 15.24 8.48 -0.69
CA ASP A 42 16.34 9.30 -0.15
C ASP A 42 16.32 10.77 -0.58
N LEU A 43 15.66 11.08 -1.70
CA LEU A 43 15.54 12.43 -2.25
C LEU A 43 14.33 13.21 -1.70
N LEU A 44 13.48 12.58 -0.88
CA LEU A 44 12.29 13.18 -0.30
C LEU A 44 12.41 13.25 1.22
N THR A 45 11.91 14.34 1.78
CA THR A 45 11.64 14.42 3.21
C THR A 45 10.51 13.45 3.61
N GLY A 46 10.36 13.20 4.92
CA GLY A 46 9.27 12.38 5.43
C GLY A 46 7.88 12.94 5.04
N GLU A 47 7.71 14.26 5.11
CA GLU A 47 6.48 14.93 4.68
C GLU A 47 6.23 14.72 3.18
N GLU A 48 7.20 15.01 2.33
CA GLU A 48 7.06 14.84 0.87
C GLU A 48 6.75 13.38 0.48
N THR A 49 7.36 12.42 1.19
CA THR A 49 7.07 10.99 1.01
C THR A 49 5.61 10.68 1.34
N LEU A 50 5.09 11.19 2.47
CA LEU A 50 3.68 11.01 2.85
C LEU A 50 2.71 11.68 1.88
N TYR A 51 3.01 12.90 1.40
CA TYR A 51 2.23 13.56 0.35
C TYR A 51 2.20 12.72 -0.93
N MET A 52 3.34 12.16 -1.35
CA MET A 52 3.43 11.29 -2.52
C MET A 52 2.56 10.04 -2.33
N PHE A 53 2.68 9.33 -1.21
CA PHE A 53 1.86 8.15 -0.93
C PHE A 53 0.36 8.46 -0.85
N ALA A 54 -0.04 9.58 -0.25
CA ALA A 54 -1.44 9.98 -0.17
C ALA A 54 -2.06 10.15 -1.58
N ARG A 55 -1.34 10.82 -2.51
CA ARG A 55 -1.77 10.96 -3.91
C ARG A 55 -1.86 9.61 -4.61
N LEU A 56 -0.86 8.75 -4.47
CA LEU A 56 -0.87 7.40 -5.06
C LEU A 56 -2.02 6.53 -4.54
N ARG A 57 -2.42 6.72 -3.28
CA ARG A 57 -3.56 6.04 -2.65
C ARG A 57 -4.91 6.69 -2.97
N GLY A 58 -4.93 7.76 -3.77
CA GLY A 58 -6.16 8.40 -4.25
C GLY A 58 -6.84 9.31 -3.22
N VAL A 59 -6.11 9.79 -2.21
CA VAL A 59 -6.62 10.81 -1.28
C VAL A 59 -6.88 12.12 -2.05
N GLN A 60 -8.00 12.77 -1.79
CA GLN A 60 -8.34 14.02 -2.48
C GLN A 60 -7.37 15.13 -2.06
N GLU A 61 -6.88 15.95 -3.01
CA GLU A 61 -5.79 16.91 -2.78
C GLU A 61 -6.04 17.85 -1.59
N HIS A 62 -7.30 18.30 -1.41
CA HIS A 62 -7.66 19.19 -0.32
C HIS A 62 -7.64 18.52 1.07
N GLN A 63 -7.66 17.19 1.15
CA GLN A 63 -7.61 16.42 2.40
C GLN A 63 -6.17 16.09 2.80
N ILE A 64 -5.22 16.09 1.86
CA ILE A 64 -3.84 15.64 2.12
C ILE A 64 -3.15 16.47 3.20
N PRO A 65 -3.21 17.82 3.22
CA PRO A 65 -2.55 18.61 4.25
C PRO A 65 -3.03 18.23 5.66
N GLN A 66 -4.32 17.94 5.83
CA GLN A 66 -4.87 17.53 7.12
C GLN A 66 -4.42 16.13 7.52
N ILE A 67 -4.22 15.22 6.57
CA ILE A 67 -3.83 13.83 6.83
C ILE A 67 -2.33 13.70 7.10
N VAL A 68 -1.51 14.51 6.43
CA VAL A 68 -0.04 14.45 6.56
C VAL A 68 0.48 15.30 7.72
N ALA A 69 -0.16 16.42 8.05
CA ALA A 69 0.27 17.32 9.12
C ALA A 69 -0.37 17.02 10.50
N ALA A 70 -1.16 15.95 10.60
CA ALA A 70 -1.74 15.46 11.87
C ALA A 70 -0.75 14.56 12.61
#